data_AF-A0A938LXP9-F1
#
_entry.id   AF-A0A938LXP9-F1
#
_cell.length_a   1.000
_cell.length_b   1.000
_cell.length_c   1.000
_cell.angle_alpha   90.00
_cell.angle_beta   90.00
_cell.angle_gamma   90.00
#
_symmetry.space_group_name_H-M   'P 1'
#
loop_
_entity.id
_entity.type
_entity.pdbx_description
1 polymer ?
#
loop_
_entity_poly.entity_id
_entity_poly.type
_entity_poly.pdbx_seq_one_letter_code
_entity_poly.pdbx_strand_id
1 'polypeptide(L)'
;MLNPKARWTCAAWCMVWLLSVAGNMVRAGNSVYRDPAAPEAERVRDLPGRLTLEEKAGFLAGRDMWFLKGVERLDVPSVQVTDCGHGVTIILDEAGQYTGCATCFPTAVAQAASWDAELVYEIGAAIAREARDLGSAFLLAPMVNIHRTPLNGRNYETYSEDPFLAGMLASAFVRDLEASVDRPTKELKAFAKVYLLPGQTRRAEMLLTREAFAFFCPVRRDWVVEPGEFELLVGSSSRDLRRTGRLVVEPQGRLLSP
;
A
#
# COMPACT_ATOMS: atom_id res chain seq x y z
N MET A 1 -39.67 -6.40 73.85
CA MET A 1 -40.09 -4.98 73.84
C MET A 1 -39.79 -4.39 72.47
N LEU A 2 -40.60 -3.43 71.98
CA LEU A 2 -40.39 -2.61 70.77
C LEU A 2 -40.29 -3.39 69.43
N ASN A 3 -41.40 -3.73 68.75
CA ASN A 3 -42.34 -2.92 67.94
C ASN A 3 -41.95 -2.80 66.43
N PRO A 4 -42.56 -3.61 65.53
CA PRO A 4 -42.29 -3.59 64.09
C PRO A 4 -43.30 -2.71 63.31
N LYS A 5 -43.05 -1.40 63.19
CA LYS A 5 -43.84 -0.49 62.34
C LYS A 5 -43.00 0.63 61.71
N ALA A 6 -42.46 0.40 60.51
CA ALA A 6 -42.06 1.43 59.53
C ALA A 6 -41.69 0.82 58.16
N ARG A 7 -42.58 0.01 57.57
CA ARG A 7 -42.63 -0.16 56.11
C ARG A 7 -43.68 0.83 55.58
N TRP A 8 -43.57 1.20 54.29
CA TRP A 8 -44.45 2.14 53.56
C TRP A 8 -44.23 3.63 53.84
N THR A 9 -43.36 4.27 53.05
CA THR A 9 -43.62 5.52 52.30
C THR A 9 -42.41 5.87 51.43
N CYS A 10 -42.65 6.07 50.13
CA CYS A 10 -41.77 6.58 49.04
C CYS A 10 -41.70 5.64 47.80
N ALA A 11 -42.86 5.13 47.38
CA ALA A 11 -43.07 4.57 46.05
C ALA A 11 -43.73 5.63 45.15
N ALA A 12 -42.95 6.64 44.78
CA ALA A 12 -43.25 7.67 43.77
C ALA A 12 -41.90 8.32 43.38
N TRP A 13 -41.81 8.98 42.22
CA TRP A 13 -40.58 9.64 41.69
C TRP A 13 -39.52 8.78 40.97
N CYS A 14 -39.91 7.67 40.32
CA CYS A 14 -39.01 6.97 39.36
C CYS A 14 -39.60 6.74 37.94
N MET A 15 -40.72 7.37 37.57
CA MET A 15 -41.42 7.07 36.30
C MET A 15 -41.92 8.29 35.49
N VAL A 16 -41.15 9.37 35.40
CA VAL A 16 -41.29 10.37 34.31
C VAL A 16 -39.91 10.97 33.96
N TRP A 17 -39.05 10.26 33.22
CA TRP A 17 -37.89 10.84 32.51
C TRP A 17 -37.28 9.87 31.46
N LEU A 18 -38.14 9.22 30.65
CA LEU A 18 -37.72 8.24 29.63
C LEU A 18 -38.34 8.49 28.23
N LEU A 19 -38.71 9.75 27.94
CA LEU A 19 -39.20 10.20 26.64
C LEU A 19 -38.74 11.63 26.31
N SER A 20 -37.44 11.83 26.02
CA SER A 20 -36.92 12.93 25.15
C SER A 20 -35.39 13.12 25.15
N VAL A 21 -34.59 12.06 24.89
CA VAL A 21 -33.22 12.24 24.34
C VAL A 21 -33.04 11.44 23.05
N ALA A 22 -34.06 11.45 22.21
CA ALA A 22 -33.93 11.17 20.78
C ALA A 22 -33.71 12.51 20.06
N GLY A 23 -32.52 13.07 20.22
CA GLY A 23 -32.17 14.38 19.66
C GLY A 23 -30.75 14.80 20.03
N ASN A 24 -29.94 15.14 19.03
CA ASN A 24 -28.60 15.72 19.15
C ASN A 24 -27.48 14.84 19.73
N MET A 25 -27.47 13.54 19.39
CA MET A 25 -26.23 13.05 18.77
C MET A 25 -26.24 13.52 17.32
N VAL A 26 -25.56 14.64 17.06
CA VAL A 26 -25.14 14.97 15.69
C VAL A 26 -24.22 13.84 15.26
N ARG A 27 -24.71 12.97 14.35
CA ARG A 27 -23.83 12.08 13.60
C ARG A 27 -22.88 12.97 12.80
N ALA A 28 -21.69 13.24 13.34
CA ALA A 28 -20.52 13.50 12.51
C ALA A 28 -20.45 12.32 11.53
N GLY A 29 -20.75 12.58 10.26
CA GLY A 29 -21.29 11.56 9.35
C GLY A 29 -20.31 10.41 9.14
N ASN A 30 -20.60 9.27 9.79
CA ASN A 30 -19.71 8.12 9.97
C ASN A 30 -18.87 7.88 8.71
N SER A 31 -17.59 8.27 8.78
CA SER A 31 -16.70 8.29 7.64
C SER A 31 -15.94 6.99 7.57
N VAL A 32 -16.34 6.11 6.65
CA VAL A 32 -15.74 4.78 6.46
C VAL A 32 -14.23 4.92 6.27
N TYR A 33 -13.73 5.95 5.55
CA TYR A 33 -12.29 6.15 5.37
C TYR A 33 -11.47 6.27 6.66
N ARG A 34 -12.09 6.73 7.77
CA ARG A 34 -11.45 6.85 9.08
C ARG A 34 -11.55 5.61 9.95
N ASP A 35 -12.39 4.64 9.60
CA ASP A 35 -12.53 3.39 10.35
C ASP A 35 -11.36 2.45 9.99
N PRO A 36 -10.40 2.17 10.89
CA PRO A 36 -9.29 1.27 10.58
C PRO A 36 -9.72 -0.20 10.46
N ALA A 37 -10.91 -0.58 10.94
CA ALA A 37 -11.45 -1.93 10.83
C ALA A 37 -12.25 -2.15 9.52
N ALA A 38 -12.59 -1.07 8.79
CA ALA A 38 -13.26 -1.18 7.50
C ALA A 38 -12.30 -1.65 6.39
N PRO A 39 -12.78 -2.40 5.37
CA PRO A 39 -11.94 -2.83 4.25
C PRO A 39 -11.29 -1.65 3.53
N GLU A 40 -9.99 -1.73 3.26
CA GLU A 40 -9.23 -0.63 2.66
C GLU A 40 -9.87 -0.11 1.35
N ALA A 41 -10.32 -1.02 0.48
CA ALA A 41 -10.99 -0.66 -0.76
C ALA A 41 -12.29 0.16 -0.54
N GLU A 42 -12.97 0.01 0.60
CA GLU A 42 -14.13 0.85 0.96
C GLU A 42 -13.68 2.21 1.50
N ARG A 43 -12.64 2.23 2.33
CA ARG A 43 -12.00 3.45 2.86
C ARG A 43 -11.51 4.36 1.72
N VAL A 44 -10.80 3.77 0.76
CA VAL A 44 -10.26 4.44 -0.44
C VAL A 44 -11.35 4.89 -1.40
N ARG A 45 -12.53 4.26 -1.41
CA ARG A 45 -13.70 4.74 -2.20
C ARG A 45 -14.47 5.87 -1.51
N ASP A 46 -14.57 5.86 -0.18
CA ASP A 46 -15.33 6.84 0.59
C ASP A 46 -14.67 8.23 0.60
N LEU A 47 -13.34 8.31 0.75
CA LEU A 47 -12.63 9.59 0.81
C LEU A 47 -12.79 10.44 -0.48
N PRO A 48 -12.56 9.93 -1.71
CA PRO A 48 -12.76 10.69 -2.94
C PRO A 48 -14.22 11.14 -3.18
N GLY A 49 -15.20 10.50 -2.55
CA GLY A 49 -16.60 10.95 -2.56
C GLY A 49 -16.83 12.22 -1.75
N ARG A 50 -15.95 12.54 -0.79
CA ARG A 50 -16.08 13.64 0.18
C ARG A 50 -15.23 14.87 -0.14
N LEU A 51 -14.32 14.74 -1.11
CA LEU A 51 -13.47 15.82 -1.62
C LEU A 51 -14.23 16.70 -2.62
N THR A 52 -14.03 18.02 -2.57
CA THR A 52 -14.43 18.94 -3.64
C THR A 52 -13.59 18.72 -4.90
N LEU A 53 -13.94 19.37 -6.01
CA LEU A 53 -13.15 19.30 -7.25
C LEU A 53 -11.78 19.96 -7.07
N GLU A 54 -11.72 21.05 -6.30
CA GLU A 54 -10.53 21.82 -5.97
C GLU A 54 -9.61 21.06 -5.02
N GLU A 55 -10.17 20.35 -4.04
CA GLU A 55 -9.42 19.45 -3.16
C GLU A 55 -8.81 18.29 -3.98
N LYS A 56 -9.56 17.69 -4.92
CA LYS A 56 -9.06 16.64 -5.84
C LYS A 56 -7.95 17.15 -6.76
N ALA A 57 -8.15 18.28 -7.42
CA ALA A 57 -7.15 18.90 -8.27
C ALA A 57 -5.89 19.31 -7.47
N GLY A 58 -6.08 19.68 -6.20
CA GLY A 58 -5.01 20.02 -5.27
C GLY A 58 -4.04 18.88 -4.97
N PHE A 59 -4.43 17.61 -5.11
CA PHE A 59 -3.52 16.47 -4.96
C PHE A 59 -2.65 16.19 -6.21
N LEU A 60 -2.85 16.91 -7.31
CA LEU A 60 -1.99 16.84 -8.50
C LEU A 60 -0.72 17.70 -8.38
N ALA A 61 -0.52 18.35 -7.23
CA ALA A 61 0.65 19.17 -6.92
C ALA A 61 1.11 18.95 -5.47
N GLY A 62 2.39 19.19 -5.21
CA GLY A 62 2.89 19.36 -3.84
C GLY A 62 2.26 20.58 -3.17
N ARG A 63 2.20 20.56 -1.83
CA ARG A 63 1.96 21.76 -1.01
C ARG A 63 3.14 22.71 -1.12
N ASP A 64 4.34 22.13 -1.08
CA ASP A 64 5.65 22.78 -1.17
C ASP A 64 6.67 21.76 -1.74
N MET A 65 7.97 21.98 -1.53
CA MET A 65 9.05 21.13 -2.03
C MET A 65 9.06 19.71 -1.42
N TRP A 66 8.62 19.55 -0.18
CA TRP A 66 8.79 18.33 0.63
C TRP A 66 7.50 17.73 1.17
N PHE A 67 6.37 18.42 1.02
CA PHE A 67 5.07 17.95 1.51
C PHE A 67 4.02 17.86 0.39
N LEU A 68 3.32 16.74 0.34
CA LEU A 68 2.08 16.57 -0.42
C LEU A 68 0.92 17.25 0.32
N LYS A 69 -0.04 17.78 -0.44
CA LYS A 69 -1.19 18.50 0.13
C LYS A 69 -2.04 17.59 1.03
N GLY A 70 -2.52 18.14 2.15
CA GLY A 70 -3.54 17.53 3.01
C GLY A 70 -4.91 18.21 2.86
N VAL A 71 -5.93 17.73 3.58
CA VAL A 71 -7.28 18.33 3.62
C VAL A 71 -7.77 18.37 5.07
N GLU A 72 -7.52 19.48 5.75
CA GLU A 72 -7.81 19.73 7.17
C GLU A 72 -9.29 19.48 7.52
N ARG A 73 -10.23 19.98 6.70
CA ARG A 73 -11.68 19.76 6.83
C ARG A 73 -12.06 18.27 6.90
N LEU A 74 -11.25 17.41 6.27
CA LEU A 74 -11.43 15.95 6.26
C LEU A 74 -10.43 15.23 7.17
N ASP A 75 -9.61 15.92 7.96
CA ASP A 75 -8.59 15.31 8.82
C ASP A 75 -7.63 14.39 8.02
N VAL A 76 -7.36 14.78 6.77
CA VAL A 76 -6.37 14.13 5.92
C VAL A 76 -5.05 14.87 6.10
N PRO A 77 -4.03 14.26 6.72
CA PRO A 77 -2.77 14.94 6.98
C PRO A 77 -2.04 15.28 5.68
N SER A 78 -1.18 16.30 5.76
CA SER A 78 -0.14 16.51 4.75
C SER A 78 0.91 15.40 4.88
N VAL A 79 1.46 14.92 3.77
CA VAL A 79 2.37 13.76 3.76
C VAL A 79 3.76 14.21 3.32
N GLN A 80 4.77 13.95 4.14
CA GLN A 80 6.16 14.29 3.83
C GLN A 80 6.77 13.29 2.85
N VAL A 81 7.52 13.80 1.88
CA VAL A 81 8.42 13.04 1.00
C VAL A 81 9.87 13.35 1.36
N THR A 82 10.78 12.40 1.12
CA THR A 82 12.22 12.56 1.31
C THR A 82 12.96 11.99 0.09
N ASP A 83 14.20 12.42 -0.11
CA ASP A 83 15.04 12.09 -1.27
C ASP A 83 16.36 11.44 -0.80
N CYS A 84 17.15 10.97 -1.77
CA CYS A 84 18.43 10.26 -1.69
C CYS A 84 18.31 8.72 -1.57
N GLY A 85 18.98 8.01 -2.49
CA GLY A 85 19.07 6.54 -2.52
C GLY A 85 20.27 5.95 -1.78
N HIS A 86 20.96 6.74 -0.95
CA HIS A 86 22.13 6.34 -0.20
C HIS A 86 22.17 6.98 1.20
N GLY A 87 21.00 7.07 1.83
CA GLY A 87 20.74 7.65 3.15
C GLY A 87 19.54 8.59 3.11
N VAL A 88 18.79 8.72 4.21
CA VAL A 88 17.58 9.57 4.22
C VAL A 88 17.96 11.05 4.34
N THR A 89 17.42 11.89 3.45
CA THR A 89 17.55 13.35 3.58
C THR A 89 16.59 13.84 4.67
N ILE A 90 17.12 14.15 5.86
CA ILE A 90 16.30 14.66 6.97
C ILE A 90 15.92 16.12 6.68
N ILE A 91 14.62 16.37 6.50
CA ILE A 91 14.03 17.70 6.30
C ILE A 91 13.15 17.99 7.52
N LEU A 92 13.42 19.08 8.24
CA LEU A 92 12.71 19.38 9.50
C LEU A 92 11.69 20.52 9.43
N ASP A 93 11.77 21.41 8.44
CA ASP A 93 10.88 22.58 8.36
C ASP A 93 10.42 22.92 6.93
N GLU A 94 9.42 23.80 6.86
CA GLU A 94 8.85 24.30 5.60
C GLU A 94 9.81 25.21 4.81
N ALA A 95 10.95 25.60 5.42
CA ALA A 95 12.03 26.31 4.77
C ALA A 95 13.08 25.37 4.13
N GLY A 96 12.95 24.05 4.32
CA GLY A 96 13.84 23.04 3.75
C GLY A 96 15.17 22.90 4.49
N GLN A 97 15.24 23.22 5.79
CA GLN A 97 16.46 22.99 6.57
C GLN A 97 16.76 21.51 6.76
N TYR A 98 17.96 21.12 6.34
CA TYR A 98 18.51 19.78 6.53
C TYR A 98 19.25 19.71 7.87
N THR A 99 18.67 19.05 8.87
CA THR A 99 19.30 18.90 10.19
C THR A 99 18.91 17.56 10.83
N GLY A 100 19.87 16.90 11.48
CA GLY A 100 19.72 15.57 12.06
C GLY A 100 20.89 14.65 11.68
N CYS A 101 20.78 13.36 11.99
CA CYS A 101 21.72 12.34 11.53
C CYS A 101 20.95 11.13 10.98
N ALA A 102 21.15 10.83 9.70
CA ALA A 102 20.72 9.60 9.03
C ALA A 102 21.98 8.80 8.63
N THR A 103 21.82 7.52 8.30
CA THR A 103 22.96 6.71 7.86
C THR A 103 23.35 7.08 6.42
N CYS A 104 24.55 7.62 6.23
CA CYS A 104 25.12 7.89 4.91
C CYS A 104 25.78 6.63 4.34
N PHE A 105 25.14 6.00 3.37
CA PHE A 105 25.66 4.84 2.65
C PHE A 105 26.54 5.27 1.45
N PRO A 106 27.34 4.35 0.86
CA PRO A 106 27.97 4.59 -0.43
C PRO A 106 26.94 4.94 -1.51
N THR A 107 27.33 5.79 -2.46
CA THR A 107 26.49 6.20 -3.60
C THR A 107 26.11 5.00 -4.48
N ALA A 108 25.04 5.09 -5.28
CA ALA A 108 24.53 3.95 -6.03
C ALA A 108 25.56 3.32 -7.00
N VAL A 109 26.43 4.13 -7.60
CA VAL A 109 27.54 3.61 -8.42
C VAL A 109 28.58 2.82 -7.59
N ALA A 110 28.83 3.22 -6.34
CA ALA A 110 29.71 2.49 -5.42
C ALA A 110 29.04 1.23 -4.87
N GLN A 111 27.72 1.26 -4.64
CA GLN A 111 26.92 0.07 -4.35
C GLN A 111 26.99 -0.92 -5.52
N ALA A 112 26.83 -0.45 -6.77
CA ALA A 112 26.90 -1.30 -7.96
C ALA A 112 28.27 -1.97 -8.15
N ALA A 113 29.36 -1.29 -7.77
CA ALA A 113 30.70 -1.85 -7.81
C ALA A 113 30.90 -3.08 -6.90
N SER A 114 29.99 -3.35 -5.95
CA SER A 114 30.00 -4.59 -5.15
C SER A 114 29.50 -5.82 -5.92
N TRP A 115 28.66 -5.62 -6.96
CA TRP A 115 27.88 -6.66 -7.64
C TRP A 115 26.96 -7.48 -6.71
N ASP A 116 26.71 -7.01 -5.48
CA ASP A 116 25.95 -7.71 -4.45
C ASP A 116 24.52 -7.13 -4.32
N ALA A 117 23.55 -7.88 -4.85
CA ALA A 117 22.14 -7.52 -4.75
C ALA A 117 21.57 -7.68 -3.34
N GLU A 118 22.12 -8.56 -2.49
CA GLU A 118 21.62 -8.74 -1.13
C GLU A 118 22.09 -7.58 -0.23
N LEU A 119 23.34 -7.12 -0.41
CA LEU A 119 23.83 -5.88 0.22
C LEU A 119 23.00 -4.65 -0.16
N VAL A 120 22.64 -4.50 -1.45
CA VAL A 120 21.77 -3.38 -1.90
C VAL A 120 20.36 -3.48 -1.30
N TYR A 121 19.84 -4.69 -1.10
CA TYR A 121 18.60 -4.90 -0.35
C TYR A 121 18.74 -4.50 1.13
N GLU A 122 19.82 -4.90 1.82
CA GLU A 122 20.03 -4.53 3.23
C GLU A 122 20.11 -3.01 3.42
N ILE A 123 20.78 -2.31 2.49
CA ILE A 123 20.83 -0.84 2.44
C ILE A 123 19.44 -0.25 2.22
N GLY A 124 18.69 -0.72 1.21
CA GLY A 124 17.32 -0.26 0.94
C GLY A 124 16.39 -0.44 2.15
N ALA A 125 16.46 -1.60 2.81
CA ALA A 125 15.69 -1.90 4.01
C ALA A 125 16.09 -1.02 5.22
N ALA A 126 17.37 -0.63 5.35
CA ALA A 126 17.81 0.30 6.38
C ALA A 126 17.28 1.73 6.14
N ILE A 127 17.41 2.23 4.90
CA ILE A 127 16.89 3.55 4.51
C ILE A 127 15.36 3.61 4.68
N ALA A 128 14.64 2.52 4.35
CA ALA A 128 13.19 2.44 4.53
C ALA A 128 12.73 2.49 6.00
N ARG A 129 13.53 1.93 6.94
CA ARG A 129 13.26 2.07 8.38
C ARG A 129 13.49 3.51 8.84
N GLU A 130 14.63 4.11 8.51
CA GLU A 130 14.93 5.50 8.87
C GLU A 130 13.89 6.48 8.30
N ALA A 131 13.44 6.30 7.05
CA ALA A 131 12.42 7.15 6.43
C ALA A 131 11.08 7.07 7.17
N ARG A 132 10.68 5.87 7.61
CA ARG A 132 9.48 5.63 8.40
C ARG A 132 9.56 6.26 9.79
N ASP A 133 10.70 6.12 10.48
CA ASP A 133 10.91 6.69 11.82
C ASP A 133 10.92 8.22 11.80
N LEU A 134 11.35 8.82 10.67
CA LEU A 134 11.27 10.25 10.39
C LEU A 134 9.88 10.73 9.94
N GLY A 135 8.90 9.84 9.81
CA GLY A 135 7.53 10.18 9.39
C GLY A 135 7.35 10.43 7.88
N SER A 136 8.37 10.15 7.06
CA SER A 136 8.25 10.27 5.60
C SER A 136 7.63 9.01 5.00
N ALA A 137 6.56 9.19 4.22
CA ALA A 137 5.84 8.07 3.60
C ALA A 137 6.36 7.71 2.21
N PHE A 138 7.13 8.60 1.57
CA PHE A 138 7.65 8.43 0.23
C PHE A 138 9.14 8.76 0.17
N LEU A 139 9.94 7.80 -0.25
CA LEU A 139 11.34 7.98 -0.62
C LEU A 139 11.44 8.13 -2.14
N LEU A 140 12.07 9.20 -2.63
CA LEU A 140 12.26 9.48 -4.06
C LEU A 140 13.45 8.71 -4.66
N ALA A 141 13.60 7.44 -4.30
CA ALA A 141 14.73 6.58 -4.65
C ALA A 141 14.27 5.15 -5.00
N PRO A 142 15.08 4.35 -5.72
CA PRO A 142 16.41 4.64 -6.25
C PRO A 142 16.35 5.36 -7.60
N MET A 143 17.43 6.05 -8.00
CA MET A 143 17.53 6.53 -9.38
C MET A 143 17.97 5.38 -10.30
N VAL A 144 17.12 5.08 -11.29
CA VAL A 144 17.28 3.94 -12.20
C VAL A 144 17.65 4.33 -13.64
N ASN A 145 18.11 5.56 -13.84
CA ASN A 145 18.61 6.01 -15.13
C ASN A 145 19.92 5.27 -15.50
N ILE A 146 20.07 4.94 -16.79
CA ILE A 146 21.27 4.28 -17.31
C ILE A 146 22.36 5.31 -17.62
N HIS A 147 23.61 5.03 -17.24
CA HIS A 147 24.76 5.85 -17.63
C HIS A 147 24.96 5.78 -19.15
N ARG A 148 24.45 6.76 -19.90
CA ARG A 148 24.66 6.85 -21.37
C ARG A 148 25.89 7.65 -21.77
N THR A 149 26.45 8.42 -20.84
CA THR A 149 27.63 9.26 -21.04
C THR A 149 28.30 9.46 -19.69
N PRO A 150 29.65 9.39 -19.60
CA PRO A 150 30.38 9.67 -18.37
C PRO A 150 30.27 11.15 -17.94
N LEU A 151 29.82 12.04 -18.83
CA LEU A 151 29.70 13.49 -18.56
C LEU A 151 28.46 13.88 -17.75
N ASN A 152 27.53 12.95 -17.48
CA ASN A 152 26.35 13.25 -16.67
C ASN A 152 26.71 13.36 -15.19
N GLY A 153 26.62 14.57 -14.64
CA GLY A 153 26.93 14.85 -13.24
C GLY A 153 26.10 14.09 -12.20
N ARG A 154 24.96 13.49 -12.59
CA ARG A 154 24.12 12.64 -11.71
C ARG A 154 24.42 11.14 -11.79
N ASN A 155 25.46 10.71 -12.52
CA ASN A 155 25.81 9.29 -12.64
C ASN A 155 26.16 8.64 -11.28
N TYR A 156 26.57 9.40 -10.26
CA TYR A 156 26.82 8.84 -8.93
C TYR A 156 25.54 8.33 -8.23
N GLU A 157 24.38 8.90 -8.57
CA GLU A 157 23.06 8.55 -8.00
C GLU A 157 22.48 7.26 -8.61
N THR A 158 23.10 6.74 -9.67
CA THR A 158 22.60 5.63 -10.50
C THR A 158 23.56 4.46 -10.50
N TYR A 159 23.04 3.25 -10.71
CA TYR A 159 23.83 2.01 -10.59
C TYR A 159 24.85 1.80 -11.73
N SER A 160 24.45 1.86 -13.01
CA SER A 160 25.34 1.42 -14.12
C SER A 160 24.94 1.94 -15.51
N GLU A 161 25.86 1.77 -16.47
CA GLU A 161 25.58 1.75 -17.91
C GLU A 161 24.92 0.44 -18.37
N ASP A 162 25.10 -0.66 -17.63
CA ASP A 162 24.47 -1.94 -17.94
C ASP A 162 23.02 -2.00 -17.42
N PRO A 163 22.01 -2.17 -18.29
CA PRO A 163 20.61 -2.24 -17.86
C PRO A 163 20.28 -3.51 -17.07
N PHE A 164 21.04 -4.60 -17.21
CA PHE A 164 20.79 -5.83 -16.45
C PHE A 164 21.18 -5.65 -14.98
N LEU A 165 22.42 -5.22 -14.71
CA LEU A 165 22.93 -4.89 -13.37
C LEU A 165 22.08 -3.78 -12.72
N ALA A 166 21.80 -2.69 -13.45
CA ALA A 166 20.99 -1.60 -12.92
C ALA A 166 19.57 -2.05 -12.56
N GLY A 167 18.93 -2.87 -13.40
CA GLY A 167 17.60 -3.43 -13.13
C GLY A 167 17.60 -4.40 -11.95
N MET A 168 18.61 -5.26 -11.83
CA MET A 168 18.76 -6.21 -10.72
C MET A 168 18.92 -5.49 -9.37
N LEU A 169 19.84 -4.52 -9.29
CA LEU A 169 20.12 -3.80 -8.04
C LEU A 169 18.97 -2.86 -7.65
N ALA A 170 18.35 -2.18 -8.61
CA ALA A 170 17.15 -1.38 -8.35
C ALA A 170 15.99 -2.24 -7.82
N SER A 171 15.79 -3.43 -8.39
CA SER A 171 14.78 -4.39 -7.91
C SER A 171 15.07 -4.89 -6.50
N ALA A 172 16.35 -5.04 -6.13
CA ALA A 172 16.75 -5.43 -4.79
C ALA A 172 16.56 -4.30 -3.77
N PHE A 173 16.86 -3.05 -4.14
CA PHE A 173 16.66 -1.87 -3.27
C PHE A 173 15.19 -1.66 -2.89
N VAL A 174 14.26 -1.84 -3.83
CA VAL A 174 12.81 -1.70 -3.60
C VAL A 174 12.13 -3.00 -3.14
N ARG A 175 12.89 -4.09 -2.95
CA ARG A 175 12.35 -5.38 -2.50
C ARG A 175 11.91 -5.27 -1.04
N ASP A 176 10.70 -5.72 -0.75
CA ASP A 176 10.23 -5.92 0.62
C ASP A 176 10.30 -7.42 0.97
N LEU A 177 10.88 -7.74 2.14
CA LEU A 177 10.84 -9.11 2.71
C LEU A 177 9.85 -9.23 3.88
N GLU A 178 9.32 -8.12 4.40
CA GLU A 178 8.26 -8.08 5.42
C GLU A 178 6.88 -7.68 4.84
N ALA A 179 6.70 -7.93 3.54
CA ALA A 179 5.38 -7.86 2.92
C ALA A 179 4.46 -8.92 3.55
N SER A 180 3.28 -8.49 3.98
CA SER A 180 2.39 -9.25 4.88
C SER A 180 0.96 -9.59 4.41
N VAL A 181 0.49 -9.44 3.16
CA VAL A 181 1.11 -9.06 1.87
C VAL A 181 0.10 -8.19 1.11
N ASP A 182 0.48 -6.98 0.71
CA ASP A 182 -0.34 -6.22 -0.25
C ASP A 182 -0.24 -6.85 -1.64
N ARG A 183 -1.38 -6.97 -2.32
CA ARG A 183 -1.51 -7.63 -3.62
C ARG A 183 -2.16 -6.68 -4.61
N PRO A 184 -1.62 -6.54 -5.84
CA PRO A 184 -2.22 -5.67 -6.83
C PRO A 184 -3.66 -6.12 -7.12
N THR A 185 -4.60 -5.17 -7.11
CA THR A 185 -6.06 -5.40 -7.15
C THR A 185 -6.53 -6.24 -8.35
N LYS A 186 -5.70 -6.41 -9.37
CA LYS A 186 -5.90 -7.32 -10.51
C LYS A 186 -4.57 -7.96 -10.90
N GLU A 187 -4.49 -9.28 -10.89
CA GLU A 187 -3.35 -10.06 -11.36
C GLU A 187 -3.71 -10.83 -12.65
N LEU A 188 -2.86 -10.78 -13.69
CA LEU A 188 -3.07 -11.57 -14.91
C LEU A 188 -2.66 -13.02 -14.66
N LYS A 189 -3.63 -13.91 -14.41
CA LYS A 189 -3.37 -15.32 -14.08
C LYS A 189 -3.20 -16.24 -15.28
N ALA A 190 -3.81 -15.91 -16.41
CA ALA A 190 -3.65 -16.63 -17.68
C ALA A 190 -4.01 -15.72 -18.85
N PHE A 191 -3.55 -16.06 -20.05
CA PHE A 191 -4.01 -15.47 -21.31
C PHE A 191 -3.99 -16.53 -22.42
N ALA A 192 -4.86 -16.37 -23.43
CA ALA A 192 -4.87 -17.22 -24.61
C ALA A 192 -4.75 -16.34 -25.87
N LYS A 193 -3.74 -16.60 -26.71
CA LYS A 193 -3.65 -16.01 -28.05
C LYS A 193 -4.41 -16.91 -29.02
N VAL A 194 -5.43 -16.36 -29.68
CA VAL A 194 -6.28 -17.10 -30.62
C VAL A 194 -6.25 -16.41 -31.97
N TYR A 195 -5.88 -17.18 -33.01
CA TYR A 195 -5.96 -16.73 -34.40
C TYR A 195 -7.37 -17.04 -34.97
N LEU A 196 -7.93 -16.08 -35.70
CA LEU A 196 -9.27 -16.14 -36.30
C LEU A 196 -9.24 -15.50 -37.69
N LEU A 197 -9.93 -16.10 -38.65
CA LEU A 197 -10.29 -15.45 -39.92
C LEU A 197 -11.59 -14.63 -39.75
N PRO A 198 -11.90 -13.68 -40.66
CA PRO A 198 -13.14 -12.93 -40.63
C PRO A 198 -14.39 -13.84 -40.53
N GLY A 199 -15.29 -13.51 -39.60
CA GLY A 199 -16.50 -14.30 -39.32
C GLY A 199 -16.30 -15.57 -38.47
N GLN A 200 -15.07 -15.99 -38.18
CA GLN A 200 -14.82 -17.14 -37.32
C GLN A 200 -15.00 -16.81 -35.83
N THR A 201 -15.55 -17.76 -35.08
CA THR A 201 -15.58 -17.77 -33.62
C THR A 201 -14.81 -19.00 -33.14
N ARG A 202 -13.98 -18.85 -32.09
CA ARG A 202 -13.25 -19.95 -31.47
C ARG A 202 -13.27 -19.79 -29.96
N ARG A 203 -13.43 -20.92 -29.26
CA ARG A 203 -13.35 -20.97 -27.80
C ARG A 203 -11.89 -20.89 -27.35
N ALA A 204 -11.60 -19.96 -26.44
CA ALA A 204 -10.36 -19.92 -25.69
C ALA A 204 -10.57 -20.69 -24.38
N GLU A 205 -9.56 -21.46 -23.97
CA GLU A 205 -9.57 -22.15 -22.68
C GLU A 205 -8.29 -21.77 -21.93
N MET A 206 -8.46 -21.47 -20.64
CA MET A 206 -7.42 -20.96 -19.75
C MET A 206 -7.49 -21.79 -18.48
N LEU A 207 -6.52 -22.68 -18.28
CA LEU A 207 -6.44 -23.50 -17.08
C LEU A 207 -5.81 -22.69 -15.95
N LEU A 208 -6.49 -22.61 -14.81
CA LEU A 208 -5.94 -22.06 -13.58
C LEU A 208 -5.64 -23.21 -12.63
N THR A 209 -4.36 -23.52 -12.45
CA THR A 209 -3.88 -24.51 -11.47
C THR A 209 -3.65 -23.86 -10.11
N ARG A 210 -3.25 -24.64 -9.09
CA ARG A 210 -2.99 -24.13 -7.73
C ARG A 210 -1.95 -23.01 -7.72
N GLU A 211 -0.94 -23.11 -8.58
CA GLU A 211 0.16 -22.16 -8.76
C GLU A 211 -0.35 -20.79 -9.22
N ALA A 212 -1.48 -20.73 -9.94
CA ALA A 212 -2.11 -19.47 -10.31
C ALA A 212 -2.57 -18.65 -9.09
N PHE A 213 -2.81 -19.28 -7.94
CA PHE A 213 -3.20 -18.61 -6.69
C PHE A 213 -2.02 -18.40 -5.75
N ALA A 214 -0.84 -18.92 -6.10
CA ALA A 214 0.35 -18.84 -5.27
C ALA A 214 0.99 -17.45 -5.29
N PHE A 215 1.69 -17.16 -4.19
CA PHE A 215 2.64 -16.07 -4.08
C PHE A 215 3.90 -16.58 -3.38
N PHE A 216 5.04 -15.95 -3.65
CA PHE A 216 6.27 -16.29 -2.96
C PHE A 216 6.25 -15.67 -1.56
N CYS A 217 6.33 -16.50 -0.52
CA CYS A 217 6.41 -16.04 0.87
C CYS A 217 7.90 -15.86 1.24
N PRO A 218 8.42 -14.63 1.40
CA PRO A 218 9.83 -14.39 1.69
C PRO A 218 10.28 -15.05 3.01
N VAL A 219 9.41 -15.03 4.03
CA VAL A 219 9.65 -15.66 5.34
C VAL A 219 9.82 -17.19 5.24
N ARG A 220 9.02 -17.86 4.40
CA ARG A 220 9.09 -19.31 4.18
C ARG A 220 10.07 -19.71 3.08
N ARG A 221 10.53 -18.75 2.27
CA ARG A 221 11.34 -18.94 1.06
C ARG A 221 10.72 -19.92 0.07
N ASP A 222 9.39 -19.94 -0.01
CA ASP A 222 8.61 -20.94 -0.74
C ASP A 222 7.32 -20.34 -1.33
N TRP A 223 6.77 -20.99 -2.36
CA TRP A 223 5.51 -20.60 -2.99
C TRP A 223 4.32 -21.12 -2.19
N VAL A 224 3.65 -20.21 -1.49
CA VAL A 224 2.47 -20.52 -0.68
C VAL A 224 1.19 -20.19 -1.43
N VAL A 225 0.14 -20.95 -1.15
CA VAL A 225 -1.24 -20.58 -1.49
C VAL A 225 -1.99 -20.50 -0.20
N GLU A 226 -2.64 -19.37 0.03
CA GLU A 226 -3.52 -19.17 1.18
C GLU A 226 -4.96 -19.56 0.82
N PRO A 227 -5.71 -20.13 1.78
CA PRO A 227 -7.13 -20.40 1.58
C PRO A 227 -7.90 -19.08 1.51
N GLY A 228 -8.89 -19.01 0.60
CA GLY A 228 -9.66 -17.78 0.42
C GLY A 228 -10.63 -17.82 -0.75
N GLU A 229 -11.55 -16.86 -0.79
CA GLU A 229 -12.43 -16.61 -1.94
C GLU A 229 -11.70 -15.68 -2.93
N PHE A 230 -11.59 -16.11 -4.18
CA PHE A 230 -10.97 -15.35 -5.27
C PHE A 230 -12.03 -14.98 -6.32
N GLU A 231 -12.06 -13.71 -6.71
CA GLU A 231 -12.85 -13.25 -7.85
C GLU A 231 -12.04 -13.39 -9.15
N LEU A 232 -12.56 -14.17 -10.09
CA LEU A 232 -12.04 -14.28 -11.45
C LEU A 232 -12.65 -13.21 -12.35
N LEU A 233 -11.81 -12.50 -13.08
CA LEU A 233 -12.19 -11.45 -14.03
C LEU A 233 -11.76 -11.87 -15.44
N VAL A 234 -12.71 -11.92 -16.38
CA VAL A 234 -12.44 -12.28 -17.79
C VAL A 234 -12.87 -11.14 -18.71
N GLY A 235 -11.96 -10.69 -19.56
CA GLY A 235 -12.13 -9.49 -20.37
C GLY A 235 -11.26 -9.46 -21.62
N SER A 236 -11.49 -8.48 -22.49
CA SER A 236 -10.58 -8.19 -23.63
C SER A 236 -9.36 -7.38 -23.21
N SER A 237 -9.47 -6.66 -22.07
CA SER A 237 -8.40 -5.90 -21.42
C SER A 237 -8.72 -5.73 -19.94
N SER A 238 -7.78 -5.21 -19.14
CA SER A 238 -7.99 -4.91 -17.71
C SER A 238 -9.10 -3.85 -17.45
N ARG A 239 -9.52 -3.12 -18.49
CA ARG A 239 -10.60 -2.12 -18.48
C ARG A 239 -11.94 -2.62 -19.03
N ASP A 240 -11.95 -3.63 -19.91
CA ASP A 240 -13.15 -4.22 -20.51
C ASP A 240 -13.32 -5.66 -19.99
N LEU A 241 -13.98 -5.77 -18.83
CA LEU A 241 -14.28 -7.03 -18.14
C LEU A 241 -15.71 -7.47 -18.50
N ARG A 242 -15.83 -8.60 -19.19
CA ARG A 242 -17.10 -9.07 -19.79
C ARG A 242 -17.77 -10.18 -18.99
N ARG A 243 -17.02 -10.87 -18.14
CA ARG A 243 -17.51 -11.87 -17.19
C ARG A 243 -16.74 -11.77 -15.88
N THR A 244 -17.42 -12.05 -14.79
CA THR A 244 -16.84 -12.32 -13.48
C THR A 244 -17.31 -13.68 -12.98
N GLY A 245 -16.56 -14.27 -12.06
CA GLY A 245 -16.92 -15.50 -11.38
C GLY A 245 -16.16 -15.58 -10.06
N ARG A 246 -16.51 -16.52 -9.18
CA ARG A 246 -15.81 -16.70 -7.91
C ARG A 246 -15.47 -18.16 -7.68
N LEU A 247 -14.38 -18.40 -6.95
CA LEU A 247 -13.98 -19.72 -6.48
C LEU A 247 -13.42 -19.61 -5.07
N VAL A 248 -13.51 -20.69 -4.30
CA VAL A 248 -12.85 -20.81 -3.00
C VAL A 248 -11.67 -21.75 -3.16
N VAL A 249 -10.49 -21.33 -2.71
CA VAL A 249 -9.34 -22.20 -2.53
C VAL A 249 -9.39 -22.73 -1.10
N GLU A 250 -9.50 -24.06 -0.96
CA GLU A 250 -9.57 -24.72 0.35
C GLU A 250 -8.18 -24.88 1.01
N PRO A 251 -8.10 -24.85 2.35
CA PRO A 251 -6.88 -25.13 3.09
C PRO A 251 -6.57 -26.64 3.08
N GLN A 252 -5.56 -27.06 2.33
CA GLN A 252 -5.03 -28.43 2.41
C GLN A 252 -3.50 -28.46 2.50
N GLY A 253 -3.00 -29.56 3.10
CA GLY A 253 -1.70 -29.66 3.73
C GLY A 253 -0.48 -29.60 2.80
N ARG A 254 0.68 -29.57 3.46
CA ARG A 254 2.04 -29.48 2.91
C ARG A 254 2.21 -30.24 1.59
N LEU A 255 2.55 -29.51 0.52
CA LEU A 255 3.21 -30.09 -0.64
C LEU A 255 4.54 -30.68 -0.16
N LEU A 256 4.60 -32.00 -0.03
CA LEU A 256 5.86 -32.72 -0.09
C LEU A 256 6.19 -32.86 -1.58
N SER A 257 7.20 -32.13 -2.03
CA SER A 257 7.82 -32.37 -3.33
C SER A 257 8.34 -33.82 -3.40
N PRO A 258 8.27 -34.48 -4.57
CA PRO A 258 8.98 -35.74 -4.80
C PRO A 258 10.50 -35.55 -4.80
#